data_AF-A0A482LZV3-F1
#
_entry.id   AF-A0A482LZV3-F1
#
_cell.length_a   1.000
_cell.length_b   1.000
_cell.length_c   1.000
_cell.angle_alpha   90.00
_cell.angle_beta   90.00
_cell.angle_gamma   90.00
#
_symmetry.space_group_name_H-M   'P 1'
#
loop_
_entity.id
_entity.type
_entity.pdbx_description
1 polymer ?
#
loop_
_entity_poly.entity_id
_entity_poly.type
_entity_poly.pdbx_seq_one_letter_code
_entity_poly.pdbx_strand_id
1 'polypeptide(L)'
;PTDVELVMYYLKRKVLGKKHFEAIAEVNIYKFSPWDLPDKSCLKTKDLEWFFFCPREKKYASGVRVKRATENGYWKTTGKDRTISHDNRTVGKVKTLVFHLGHAPQGDRTDWVIHEYRIL
;
A
#
# COMPACT_ATOMS: atom_id res chain seq x y z
N PRO A 1 6.41 -12.93 0.11
CA PRO A 1 6.93 -12.50 -1.21
C PRO A 1 8.05 -11.47 -1.03
N THR A 2 9.05 -11.43 -1.92
CA THR A 2 10.10 -10.40 -1.89
C THR A 2 9.62 -9.06 -2.47
N ASP A 3 10.31 -7.96 -2.15
CA ASP A 3 10.04 -6.63 -2.74
C ASP A 3 10.06 -6.69 -4.28
N VAL A 4 10.95 -7.49 -4.86
CA VAL A 4 11.03 -7.72 -6.32
C VAL A 4 9.81 -8.47 -6.84
N GLU A 5 9.39 -9.56 -6.20
CA GLU A 5 8.22 -10.33 -6.60
C GLU A 5 6.95 -9.48 -6.55
N LEU A 6 6.77 -8.67 -5.51
CA LEU A 6 5.64 -7.75 -5.39
C LEU A 6 5.55 -6.78 -6.56
N VAL A 7 6.68 -6.24 -7.01
CA VAL A 7 6.71 -5.29 -8.13
C VAL A 7 6.64 -5.99 -9.49
N MET A 8 7.57 -6.91 -9.75
CA MET A 8 7.80 -7.47 -11.09
C MET A 8 6.84 -8.60 -11.45
N TYR A 9 6.36 -9.35 -10.46
CA TYR A 9 5.36 -10.39 -10.69
C TYR A 9 3.95 -9.84 -10.47
N TYR A 10 3.61 -9.40 -9.26
CA TYR A 10 2.22 -9.04 -8.94
C TYR A 10 1.81 -7.71 -9.59
N LEU A 11 2.47 -6.60 -9.24
CA LEU A 11 2.05 -5.27 -9.66
C LEU A 11 2.16 -5.07 -11.19
N LYS A 12 3.29 -5.48 -11.79
CA LYS A 12 3.49 -5.39 -13.25
C LYS A 12 2.44 -6.19 -14.03
N ARG A 13 2.09 -7.40 -13.59
CA ARG A 13 1.05 -8.20 -14.26
C ARG A 13 -0.33 -7.57 -14.11
N LYS A 14 -0.68 -7.07 -12.93
CA LYS A 14 -1.94 -6.36 -12.69
C LYS A 14 -2.10 -5.15 -13.60
N VAL A 15 -1.05 -4.32 -13.74
CA VAL A 15 -1.06 -3.15 -14.64
C VAL A 15 -1.18 -3.54 -16.11
N LEU A 16 -0.53 -4.64 -16.52
CA LEU A 16 -0.57 -5.14 -17.90
C LEU A 16 -1.82 -5.99 -18.21
N GLY A 17 -2.78 -6.13 -17.27
CA GLY A 17 -3.94 -6.99 -17.44
C GLY A 17 -3.60 -8.48 -17.62
N LYS A 18 -2.41 -8.90 -17.17
CA LYS A 18 -1.96 -10.30 -17.26
C LYS A 18 -2.44 -11.08 -16.06
N LYS A 19 -2.76 -12.36 -16.27
CA LYS A 19 -3.06 -13.30 -15.19
C LYS A 19 -1.90 -13.35 -14.19
N HIS A 20 -2.25 -13.35 -12.91
CA HIS A 20 -1.38 -13.55 -11.76
C HIS A 20 -2.09 -14.48 -10.77
N PHE A 21 -1.39 -14.93 -9.73
CA PHE A 21 -2.02 -15.70 -8.65
C PHE A 21 -3.02 -14.80 -7.90
N GLU A 22 -4.24 -15.28 -7.68
CA GLU A 22 -5.34 -14.54 -7.04
C GLU A 22 -5.17 -14.46 -5.52
N ALA A 23 -4.05 -13.91 -5.06
CA ALA A 23 -3.71 -13.73 -3.65
C ALA A 23 -3.98 -12.32 -3.11
N ILE A 24 -4.13 -11.33 -4.00
CA ILE A 24 -4.14 -9.91 -3.64
C ILE A 24 -5.50 -9.32 -4.04
N ALA A 25 -6.26 -8.85 -3.05
CA ALA A 25 -7.56 -8.22 -3.25
C ALA A 25 -7.41 -6.80 -3.82
N GLU A 26 -8.36 -6.36 -4.64
CA GLU A 26 -8.46 -4.97 -5.05
C GLU A 26 -9.35 -4.19 -4.08
N VAL A 27 -8.73 -3.31 -3.28
CA VAL A 27 -9.38 -2.59 -2.18
C VAL A 27 -8.82 -1.17 -2.13
N ASN A 28 -9.68 -0.16 -2.09
CA ASN A 28 -9.23 1.18 -1.70
C ASN A 28 -8.99 1.23 -0.19
N ILE A 29 -7.77 0.90 0.22
CA ILE A 29 -7.37 0.78 1.63
C ILE A 29 -7.52 2.10 2.41
N TYR A 30 -7.52 3.26 1.74
CA TYR A 30 -7.64 4.56 2.41
C TYR A 30 -9.07 4.89 2.85
N LYS A 31 -10.06 4.07 2.48
CA LYS A 31 -11.45 4.20 2.95
C LYS A 31 -11.72 3.48 4.27
N PHE A 32 -10.74 2.77 4.82
CA PHE A 32 -10.90 1.91 5.98
C PHE A 32 -9.88 2.23 7.06
N SER A 33 -10.24 1.92 8.30
CA SER A 33 -9.25 1.89 9.38
C SER A 33 -8.37 0.63 9.21
N PRO A 34 -7.12 0.64 9.67
CA PRO A 34 -6.21 -0.46 9.37
C PRO A 34 -6.64 -1.80 9.96
N TRP A 35 -7.31 -1.81 11.12
CA TRP A 35 -7.86 -3.03 11.73
C TRP A 35 -9.04 -3.64 10.96
N ASP A 36 -9.66 -2.91 10.03
CA ASP A 36 -10.71 -3.44 9.17
C ASP A 36 -10.14 -4.11 7.91
N LEU A 37 -8.86 -3.89 7.60
CA LEU A 37 -8.22 -4.40 6.37
C LEU A 37 -8.02 -5.92 6.37
N PRO A 38 -7.59 -6.58 7.46
CA PRO A 38 -7.42 -8.04 7.49
C PRO A 38 -8.62 -8.82 6.96
N ASP A 39 -9.84 -8.37 7.27
CA ASP A 39 -11.07 -9.03 6.83
C ASP A 39 -11.33 -8.93 5.32
N LYS A 40 -10.69 -7.96 4.65
CA LYS A 40 -10.81 -7.72 3.21
C LYS A 40 -9.75 -8.43 2.38
N SER A 41 -8.81 -9.11 3.03
CA SER A 41 -7.78 -9.90 2.35
C SER A 41 -8.38 -11.14 1.67
N CYS A 42 -7.91 -11.47 0.47
CA CYS A 42 -8.25 -12.73 -0.21
C CYS A 42 -7.72 -13.94 0.57
N LEU A 43 -6.51 -13.82 1.13
CA LEU A 43 -5.88 -14.90 1.88
C LEU A 43 -6.12 -14.71 3.37
N LYS A 44 -6.63 -15.77 4.01
CA LYS A 44 -6.65 -15.88 5.46
C LYS A 44 -5.30 -16.45 5.89
N THR A 45 -4.42 -15.58 6.37
CA THR A 45 -3.12 -15.96 6.93
C THR A 45 -3.10 -15.75 8.44
N LYS A 46 -2.25 -16.49 9.14
CA LYS A 46 -1.90 -16.22 10.55
C LYS A 46 -0.83 -15.14 10.69
N ASP A 47 -0.17 -14.79 9.58
CA ASP A 47 0.79 -13.71 9.53
C ASP A 47 0.07 -12.36 9.70
N LEU A 48 0.69 -11.41 10.38
CA LEU A 48 0.18 -10.04 10.54
C LEU A 48 0.48 -9.18 9.30
N GLU A 49 0.35 -9.77 8.12
CA GLU A 49 0.66 -9.15 6.83
C GLU A 49 -0.45 -9.44 5.81
N TRP A 50 -0.92 -8.39 5.15
CA TRP A 50 -2.01 -8.46 4.17
C TRP A 50 -1.67 -7.62 2.94
N PHE A 51 -2.02 -8.14 1.76
CA PHE A 51 -1.66 -7.53 0.49
C PHE A 51 -2.91 -7.04 -0.25
N PHE A 52 -2.83 -5.81 -0.74
CA PHE A 52 -3.92 -5.18 -1.49
C PHE A 52 -3.40 -4.45 -2.72
N PHE A 53 -4.14 -4.57 -3.82
CA PHE A 53 -4.07 -3.59 -4.89
C PHE A 53 -4.97 -2.42 -4.53
N CYS A 54 -4.38 -1.24 -4.34
CA CYS A 54 -5.13 -0.02 -4.09
C CYS A 54 -5.21 0.81 -5.37
N PRO A 55 -6.41 1.14 -5.88
CA PRO A 55 -6.56 2.13 -6.93
C PRO A 55 -5.92 3.45 -6.53
N ARG A 56 -5.18 4.05 -7.45
CA ARG A 56 -4.54 5.35 -7.21
C ARG A 56 -5.55 6.45 -7.45
N GLU A 57 -6.31 6.83 -6.42
CA GLU A 57 -7.20 7.98 -6.49
C GLU A 57 -6.39 9.28 -6.60
N LYS A 58 -6.62 10.03 -7.68
CA LYS A 58 -6.16 11.43 -7.82
C LYS A 58 -7.23 12.33 -7.22
N LYS A 59 -6.91 13.10 -6.18
CA LYS A 59 -7.87 14.01 -5.53
C LYS A 59 -8.36 15.15 -6.45
N TYR A 60 -7.64 15.45 -7.54
CA TYR A 60 -8.02 16.42 -8.57
C TYR A 60 -7.48 16.01 -9.96
N ALA A 61 -8.06 16.53 -11.05
CA ALA A 61 -7.52 16.38 -12.40
C ALA A 61 -6.05 16.85 -12.52
N SER A 62 -5.66 17.84 -11.71
CA SER A 62 -4.32 18.42 -11.62
C SER A 62 -3.46 17.90 -10.44
N GLY A 63 -4.01 17.03 -9.57
CA GLY A 63 -3.44 16.77 -8.24
C GLY A 63 -2.95 15.35 -8.00
N VAL A 64 -1.66 15.20 -7.68
CA VAL A 64 -0.98 13.93 -7.32
C VAL A 64 -1.29 13.47 -5.87
N ARG A 65 -2.05 14.25 -5.10
CA ARG A 65 -2.21 14.02 -3.66
C ARG A 65 -3.31 12.99 -3.37
N VAL A 66 -2.91 11.85 -2.82
CA VAL A 66 -3.81 10.78 -2.36
C VAL A 66 -4.43 11.18 -1.02
N LYS A 67 -5.74 10.97 -0.82
CA LYS A 67 -6.40 11.16 0.48
C LYS A 67 -5.93 10.04 1.41
N ARG A 68 -5.18 10.39 2.45
CA ARG A 68 -4.61 9.46 3.43
C ARG A 68 -5.30 9.51 4.79
N ALA A 69 -6.35 10.32 4.92
CA ALA A 69 -7.20 10.36 6.09
C ALA A 69 -8.34 9.34 5.95
N THR A 70 -8.54 8.59 7.02
CA THR A 70 -9.62 7.63 7.25
C THR A 70 -10.62 8.26 8.22
N GLU A 71 -11.66 7.53 8.61
CA GLU A 71 -12.62 7.97 9.64
C GLU A 71 -11.94 8.21 11.00
N ASN A 72 -11.10 7.27 11.43
CA ASN A 72 -10.54 7.27 12.79
C ASN A 72 -9.11 7.81 12.88
N GLY A 73 -8.46 8.15 11.77
CA GLY A 73 -7.05 8.50 11.77
C GLY A 73 -6.47 8.79 10.39
N TYR A 74 -5.15 8.84 10.29
CA TYR A 74 -4.47 9.16 9.03
C TYR A 74 -3.14 8.43 8.86
N TRP A 75 -2.80 8.15 7.60
CA TRP A 75 -1.52 7.57 7.21
C TRP A 75 -0.46 8.64 6.95
N LYS A 76 0.63 8.60 7.72
CA LYS A 76 1.77 9.50 7.60
C LYS A 76 2.97 8.78 7.00
N THR A 77 3.60 9.36 5.98
CA THR A 77 4.88 8.83 5.45
C THR A 77 5.93 8.87 6.55
N THR A 78 6.72 7.82 6.68
CA THR A 78 7.86 7.74 7.60
C THR A 78 9.11 7.24 6.89
N GLY A 79 10.27 7.74 7.30
CA GLY A 79 11.56 7.35 6.73
C GLY A 79 11.75 7.79 5.27
N LYS A 80 12.86 7.30 4.69
CA LYS A 80 13.22 7.54 3.29
C LYS A 80 12.66 6.42 2.41
N ASP A 81 12.12 6.78 1.25
CA ASP A 81 11.69 5.80 0.24
C ASP A 81 12.86 4.88 -0.14
N ARG A 82 12.62 3.57 -0.20
CA ARG A 82 13.62 2.58 -0.63
C ARG A 82 13.44 2.26 -2.11
N THR A 83 14.56 2.10 -2.80
CA THR A 83 14.61 1.68 -4.21
C THR A 83 14.58 0.15 -4.27
N ILE A 84 13.80 -0.40 -5.21
CA ILE A 84 13.75 -1.84 -5.47
C ILE A 84 14.49 -2.09 -6.78
N SER A 85 15.54 -2.91 -6.72
CA SER A 85 16.40 -3.21 -7.86
C SER A 85 16.33 -4.69 -8.24
N HIS A 86 16.38 -4.97 -9.54
CA HIS A 86 16.50 -6.31 -10.11
C HIS A 86 17.43 -6.23 -11.32
N ASP A 87 18.42 -7.12 -11.41
CA ASP A 87 19.44 -7.13 -12.49
C ASP A 87 20.11 -5.77 -12.73
N ASN A 88 20.57 -5.10 -11.66
CA ASN A 88 21.17 -3.75 -11.71
C ASN A 88 20.26 -2.66 -12.28
N ARG A 89 18.95 -2.91 -12.40
CA ARG A 89 17.96 -1.92 -12.83
C ARG A 89 17.00 -1.64 -11.72
N THR A 90 16.62 -0.37 -11.57
CA THR A 90 15.54 -0.01 -10.65
C THR A 90 14.22 -0.44 -11.28
N VAL A 91 13.46 -1.28 -10.58
CA VAL A 91 12.16 -1.77 -11.04
C VAL A 91 10.99 -1.14 -10.28
N GLY A 92 11.24 -0.58 -9.11
CA GLY A 92 10.20 0.03 -8.29
C GLY A 92 10.73 0.85 -7.13
N LYS A 93 9.81 1.40 -6.35
CA LYS A 93 10.06 2.06 -5.07
C LYS A 93 9.06 1.59 -4.04
N VAL A 94 9.49 1.54 -2.78
CA VAL A 94 8.62 1.30 -1.63
C VAL A 94 8.67 2.49 -0.69
N LYS A 95 7.49 2.97 -0.32
CA LYS A 95 7.29 4.03 0.67
C LYS A 95 6.66 3.42 1.91
N THR A 96 7.18 3.74 3.08
CA THR A 96 6.59 3.29 4.35
C THR A 96 5.69 4.37 4.93
N LEU A 97 4.49 3.98 5.36
CA LEU A 97 3.55 4.83 6.07
C LEU A 97 3.20 4.20 7.41
N VAL A 98 2.95 5.03 8.40
CA VAL A 98 2.47 4.62 9.73
C VAL A 98 1.11 5.28 9.97
N PHE A 99 0.18 4.52 10.52
CA PHE A 99 -1.12 5.04 10.89
C PHE A 99 -1.04 5.78 12.23
N HIS A 100 -1.68 6.94 12.28
CA HIS A 100 -1.90 7.72 13.49
C HIS A 100 -3.41 7.78 13.79
N LEU A 101 -3.80 7.39 15.00
CA LEU A 101 -5.18 7.46 15.48
C LEU A 101 -5.55 8.89 15.87
N GLY A 102 -6.74 9.36 15.49
CA GLY A 102 -7.21 10.72 15.75
C GLY A 102 -6.91 11.71 14.63
N HIS A 103 -7.12 13.00 14.90
CA HIS A 103 -7.04 14.06 13.89
C HIS A 103 -5.60 14.54 13.68
N ALA A 104 -5.22 14.74 12.42
CA ALA A 104 -3.92 15.32 12.11
C ALA A 104 -3.85 16.80 12.53
N PRO A 105 -2.69 17.28 13.02
CA PRO A 105 -1.41 16.58 13.16
C PRO A 105 -1.18 15.91 14.53
N GLN A 106 -2.12 15.96 15.48
CA GLN A 106 -1.92 15.51 16.87
C GLN A 106 -2.27 14.04 17.12
N GLY A 107 -2.43 13.21 16.08
CA GLY A 107 -2.83 11.82 16.25
C GLY A 107 -1.74 10.94 16.87
N ASP A 108 -2.18 9.97 17.68
CA ASP A 108 -1.33 9.02 18.36
C ASP A 108 -0.79 7.97 17.39
N ARG A 109 0.52 7.76 17.41
CA ARG A 109 1.18 6.77 16.55
C ARG A 109 0.71 5.36 16.92
N THR A 110 0.41 4.54 15.92
CA THR A 110 0.09 3.11 16.09
C THR A 110 1.17 2.22 15.46
N ASP A 111 1.05 0.91 15.64
CA ASP A 111 1.93 -0.10 15.04
C ASP A 111 1.49 -0.54 13.63
N TRP A 112 0.40 0.03 13.11
CA TRP A 112 -0.06 -0.27 11.75
C TRP A 112 0.84 0.40 10.71
N VAL A 113 1.41 -0.42 9.82
CA VAL A 113 2.34 0.00 8.78
C VAL A 113 1.79 -0.37 7.41
N ILE A 114 1.95 0.55 6.44
CA ILE A 114 1.80 0.24 5.02
C ILE A 114 3.17 0.31 4.36
N HIS A 115 3.51 -0.72 3.59
CA HIS A 115 4.53 -0.67 2.56
C HIS A 115 3.86 -0.43 1.20
N GLU A 116 3.92 0.81 0.73
CA GLU A 116 3.31 1.25 -0.53
C GLU A 116 4.31 1.04 -1.67
N TYR A 117 4.12 -0.03 -2.44
CA TYR A 117 4.94 -0.37 -3.61
C TYR A 117 4.44 0.35 -4.87
N ARG A 118 5.39 0.87 -5.64
CA ARG A 118 5.12 1.48 -6.95
C ARG A 118 6.10 0.94 -7.99
N ILE A 119 5.59 0.62 -9.17
CA ILE A 119 6.40 0.34 -10.36
C ILE A 119 6.96 1.66 -10.90
N LEU A 120 8.17 1.62 -11.45
CA LEU A 120 8.77 2.73 -12.19
C LEU A 120 8.59 2.57 -13.70
#